data_AF-A0A316H873-F1
#
_entry.id   AF-A0A316H873-F1
#
_cell.length_a   1.000
_cell.length_b   1.000
_cell.length_c   1.000
_cell.angle_alpha   90.00
_cell.angle_beta   90.00
_cell.angle_gamma   90.00
#
_symmetry.space_group_name_H-M   'P 1'
#
loop_
_entity.id
_entity.type
_entity.pdbx_description
1 polymer ?
#
loop_
_entity_poly.entity_id
_entity_poly.type
_entity_poly.pdbx_seq_one_letter_code
_entity_poly.pdbx_strand_id
1 'polypeptide(L)'
;MKTIEEKIWNYIDGNCTPAEQEAIARLIEQDEAYAAKYAELLALNAEFAAMELDEPSMGFNYKVMEAIRAEQALTPLKATINKKLILGIAAFFVLSILALLVLMGSNIQISEKFPVNVNLKLPDSAKLFNVSGEFKKTFVQSFFILDVILALFLTDSYLRRKKAAKQA
;
A
#
# COMPACT_ATOMS: atom_id res chain seq x y z
N MET A 1 29.05 -7.43 2.52
CA MET A 1 29.73 -8.52 1.79
C MET A 1 29.63 -9.76 2.66
N LYS A 2 29.24 -10.92 2.11
CA LYS A 2 29.19 -12.16 2.89
C LYS A 2 30.60 -12.55 3.32
N THR A 3 30.80 -12.89 4.59
CA THR A 3 32.10 -13.31 5.12
C THR A 3 32.48 -14.70 4.57
N ILE A 4 33.76 -15.07 4.64
CA ILE A 4 34.25 -16.39 4.23
C ILE A 4 33.49 -17.50 4.97
N GLU A 5 33.28 -17.31 6.27
CA GLU A 5 32.53 -18.22 7.14
C GLU A 5 31.06 -18.37 6.72
N GLU A 6 30.36 -17.27 6.40
CA GLU A 6 28.96 -17.32 5.98
C GLU A 6 28.80 -18.08 4.65
N LYS A 7 29.75 -17.97 3.73
CA LYS A 7 29.74 -18.74 2.48
C LYS A 7 29.93 -20.24 2.74
N ILE A 8 30.86 -20.60 3.63
CA ILE A 8 31.12 -22.00 3.99
C ILE A 8 29.92 -22.60 4.74
N TRP A 9 29.27 -21.86 5.63
CA TRP A 9 28.02 -22.29 6.28
C TRP A 9 26.91 -22.57 5.28
N ASN A 10 26.66 -21.66 4.33
CA ASN A 10 25.66 -21.89 3.28
C ASN A 10 25.98 -23.14 2.42
N TYR A 11 27.28 -23.45 2.24
CA TYR A 11 27.73 -24.66 1.54
C TYR A 11 27.47 -25.93 2.36
N ILE A 12 27.74 -25.92 3.68
CA ILE A 12 27.48 -27.03 4.60
C ILE A 12 25.97 -27.30 4.72
N ASP A 13 25.16 -26.25 4.81
CA ASP A 13 23.70 -26.34 4.98
C ASP A 13 22.94 -26.65 3.68
N GLY A 14 23.63 -26.66 2.52
CA GLY A 14 23.01 -26.91 1.22
C GLY A 14 22.11 -25.77 0.71
N ASN A 15 22.27 -24.55 1.25
CA ASN A 15 21.53 -23.36 0.84
C ASN A 15 22.21 -22.57 -0.30
N CYS A 16 23.25 -23.15 -0.92
CA CYS A 16 23.97 -22.56 -2.05
C CYS A 16 23.32 -22.94 -3.40
N THR A 17 23.47 -22.05 -4.39
CA THR A 17 23.17 -22.43 -5.79
C THR A 17 24.22 -23.43 -6.32
N PRO A 18 23.92 -24.24 -7.35
CA PRO A 18 24.86 -25.23 -7.88
C PRO A 18 26.20 -24.61 -8.34
N ALA A 19 26.14 -23.40 -8.91
CA ALA A 19 27.33 -22.66 -9.34
C ALA A 19 28.19 -22.15 -8.16
N GLU A 20 27.55 -21.73 -7.07
CA GLU A 20 28.26 -21.31 -5.85
C GLU A 20 28.86 -22.51 -5.12
N GLN A 21 28.21 -23.67 -5.17
CA GLN A 21 28.70 -24.91 -4.58
C GLN A 21 30.01 -25.36 -5.22
N GLU A 22 30.09 -25.36 -6.56
CA GLU A 22 31.33 -25.67 -7.29
C GLU A 22 32.43 -24.63 -7.05
N ALA A 23 32.08 -23.35 -6.99
CA ALA A 23 33.03 -22.28 -6.72
C ALA A 23 33.63 -22.40 -5.31
N ILE A 24 32.81 -22.68 -4.30
CA ILE A 24 33.26 -22.87 -2.92
C ILE A 24 34.08 -24.15 -2.78
N ALA A 25 33.70 -25.25 -3.46
CA ALA A 25 34.48 -26.48 -3.47
C ALA A 25 35.90 -26.25 -4.03
N ARG A 26 36.02 -25.51 -5.15
CA ARG A 26 37.34 -25.12 -5.70
C ARG A 26 38.12 -24.22 -4.76
N LEU A 27 37.45 -23.30 -4.06
CA LEU A 27 38.12 -22.42 -3.09
C LEU A 27 38.62 -23.19 -1.86
N ILE A 28 37.88 -24.22 -1.40
CA ILE A 28 38.33 -25.12 -0.32
C ILE A 28 39.57 -25.91 -0.76
N GLU A 29 39.67 -26.32 -2.02
CA GLU A 29 40.83 -27.05 -2.55
C GLU A 29 42.06 -26.16 -2.82
N GLN A 30 41.84 -24.90 -3.22
CA GLN A 30 42.91 -24.01 -3.69
C GLN A 30 43.42 -23.05 -2.61
N ASP A 31 42.60 -22.70 -1.62
CA ASP A 31 42.92 -21.70 -0.59
C ASP A 31 42.97 -22.35 0.79
N GLU A 32 44.16 -22.31 1.41
CA GLU A 32 44.41 -22.84 2.76
C GLU A 32 43.53 -22.17 3.82
N ALA A 33 43.16 -20.89 3.63
CA ALA A 33 42.28 -20.18 4.55
C ALA A 33 40.84 -20.72 4.52
N TYR A 34 40.34 -21.12 3.34
CA TYR A 34 39.02 -21.73 3.20
C TYR A 34 39.01 -23.17 3.73
N ALA A 35 40.08 -23.94 3.48
CA ALA A 35 40.22 -25.30 4.00
C ALA A 35 40.25 -25.33 5.54
N ALA A 36 41.04 -24.45 6.16
CA ALA A 36 41.14 -24.36 7.61
C ALA A 36 39.79 -23.99 8.24
N LYS A 37 39.08 -23.01 7.65
CA LYS A 37 37.75 -22.59 8.11
C LYS A 37 36.68 -23.66 7.92
N TYR A 38 36.72 -24.41 6.82
CA TYR A 38 35.83 -25.54 6.59
C TYR A 38 36.03 -26.63 7.64
N ALA A 39 37.28 -26.99 7.96
CA ALA A 39 37.59 -27.98 8.99
C ALA A 39 37.15 -27.53 10.39
N GLU A 40 37.36 -26.26 10.74
CA GLU A 40 36.90 -25.65 11.99
C GLU A 40 35.37 -25.75 12.13
N LEU A 41 34.63 -25.35 11.10
CA LEU A 41 33.17 -25.38 11.12
C LEU A 41 32.60 -26.80 11.15
N LEU A 42 33.25 -27.75 10.47
CA LEU A 42 32.85 -29.15 10.49
C LEU A 42 33.06 -29.76 11.89
N ALA A 43 34.20 -29.47 12.54
CA ALA A 43 34.46 -29.90 13.91
C ALA A 43 33.42 -29.34 14.89
N LEU A 44 33.10 -28.05 14.78
CA LEU A 44 32.08 -27.40 15.60
C LEU A 44 30.68 -27.98 15.37
N ASN A 45 30.30 -28.30 14.12
CA ASN A 45 29.03 -28.95 13.84
C ASN A 45 28.96 -30.38 14.44
N ALA A 46 30.08 -31.11 14.44
CA ALA A 46 30.16 -32.41 15.09
C ALA A 46 30.04 -32.31 16.62
N GLU A 47 30.61 -31.27 17.23
CA GLU A 47 30.41 -30.98 18.66
C GLU A 47 28.94 -30.67 18.98
N PHE A 48 28.27 -29.85 18.17
CA PHE A 48 26.83 -29.58 18.33
C PHE A 48 25.97 -30.83 18.15
N ALA A 49 26.30 -31.71 17.20
CA ALA A 49 25.59 -32.97 17.02
C ALA A 49 25.83 -33.96 18.17
N ALA A 50 26.95 -33.86 18.88
CA ALA A 50 27.27 -34.69 20.03
C ALA A 50 26.67 -34.16 21.35
N MET A 51 26.13 -32.94 21.36
CA MET A 51 25.40 -32.44 22.53
C MET A 51 24.09 -33.23 22.70
N GLU A 52 23.79 -33.60 23.93
CA GLU A 52 22.51 -34.22 24.25
C GLU A 52 21.38 -33.21 24.00
N LEU A 53 20.42 -33.59 23.16
CA LEU A 53 19.23 -32.79 22.92
C LEU A 53 18.31 -32.90 24.15
N ASP A 54 18.28 -31.85 24.96
CA ASP A 54 17.33 -31.75 26.06
C ASP A 54 15.88 -31.73 25.54
N GLU A 55 15.02 -32.54 26.14
CA GLU A 55 13.60 -32.55 25.81
C GLU A 55 12.96 -31.22 26.22
N PRO A 56 12.20 -30.56 25.33
CA PRO A 56 11.53 -29.32 25.68
C PRO A 56 10.50 -29.52 26.80
N SER A 57 10.24 -28.47 27.57
CA SER A 57 9.28 -28.52 28.69
C SER A 57 7.90 -29.04 28.27
N MET A 58 7.24 -29.78 29.16
CA MET A 58 5.83 -30.20 29.00
C MET A 58 4.95 -28.99 28.70
N GLY A 59 4.44 -28.90 27.46
CA GLY A 59 3.61 -27.79 26.98
C GLY A 59 4.30 -26.80 26.04
N PHE A 60 5.58 -26.99 25.68
CA PHE A 60 6.27 -26.16 24.69
C PHE A 60 5.52 -26.12 23.35
N ASN A 61 5.16 -27.28 22.80
CA ASN A 61 4.44 -27.38 21.54
C ASN A 61 3.08 -26.66 21.62
N TYR A 62 2.34 -26.81 22.73
CA TYR A 62 1.09 -26.10 22.95
C TYR A 62 1.28 -24.58 22.90
N LYS A 63 2.26 -24.05 23.65
CA LYS A 63 2.55 -22.61 23.71
C LYS A 63 2.98 -22.05 22.35
N VAL A 64 3.84 -22.77 21.62
CA VAL A 64 4.29 -22.36 20.28
C VAL A 64 3.12 -22.33 19.30
N MET A 65 2.29 -23.37 19.29
CA MET A 65 1.14 -23.45 18.40
C MET A 65 0.05 -22.44 18.77
N GLU A 66 -0.14 -22.14 20.05
CA GLU A 66 -1.01 -21.07 20.51
C GLU A 66 -0.52 -19.70 20.06
N ALA A 67 0.78 -19.41 20.21
CA ALA A 67 1.37 -18.16 19.75
C ALA A 67 1.26 -17.98 18.22
N ILE A 68 1.53 -19.04 17.45
CA ILE A 68 1.38 -19.01 15.98
C ILE A 68 -0.07 -18.74 15.58
N ARG A 69 -1.03 -19.38 16.25
CA ARG A 69 -2.46 -19.16 15.98
C ARG A 69 -2.90 -17.75 16.34
N ALA A 70 -2.40 -17.19 17.45
CA ALA A 70 -2.66 -15.82 17.84
C ALA A 70 -2.14 -14.84 16.79
N GLU A 71 -0.91 -15.03 16.30
CA GLU A 71 -0.30 -14.19 15.26
C GLU A 71 -1.02 -14.32 13.91
N GLN A 72 -1.38 -15.54 13.49
CA GLN A 72 -2.17 -15.76 12.27
C GLN A 72 -3.59 -15.18 12.38
N ALA A 73 -4.17 -15.14 13.58
CA ALA A 73 -5.47 -14.51 13.81
C ALA A 73 -5.42 -12.98 13.71
N LEU A 74 -4.25 -12.36 13.91
CA LEU A 74 -4.00 -10.93 13.71
C LEU A 74 -3.88 -10.54 12.23
N THR A 75 -4.60 -11.22 11.32
CA THR A 75 -4.85 -10.64 9.99
C THR A 75 -5.37 -9.20 10.20
N PRO A 76 -4.81 -8.20 9.49
CA PRO A 76 -5.15 -6.81 9.75
C PRO A 76 -6.67 -6.69 9.64
N LEU A 77 -7.33 -6.20 10.69
CA LEU A 77 -8.75 -5.87 10.66
C LEU A 77 -8.94 -5.00 9.42
N LYS A 78 -9.41 -5.60 8.33
CA LYS A 78 -9.76 -4.86 7.12
C LYS A 78 -10.82 -3.90 7.60
N ALA A 79 -10.48 -2.62 7.74
CA ALA A 79 -11.40 -1.60 8.19
C ALA A 79 -12.68 -1.77 7.37
N THR A 80 -13.75 -2.22 8.04
CA THR A 80 -15.00 -2.62 7.42
C THR A 80 -15.77 -1.36 7.03
N ILE A 81 -15.22 -0.60 6.08
CA ILE A 81 -15.90 0.57 5.54
C ILE A 81 -17.15 0.07 4.83
N ASN A 82 -18.31 0.49 5.32
CA ASN A 82 -19.59 0.08 4.78
C ASN A 82 -19.74 0.61 3.35
N LYS A 83 -19.81 -0.30 2.38
CA LYS A 83 -19.95 0.03 0.95
C LYS A 83 -21.20 0.88 0.67
N LYS A 84 -22.25 0.77 1.50
CA LYS A 84 -23.46 1.60 1.39
C LYS A 84 -23.18 3.08 1.67
N LEU A 85 -22.25 3.37 2.60
CA LEU A 85 -21.86 4.74 2.93
C LEU A 85 -21.08 5.39 1.78
N ILE A 86 -20.17 4.64 1.15
CA ILE A 86 -19.44 5.08 -0.05
C ILE A 86 -20.42 5.37 -1.19
N LEU A 87 -21.38 4.48 -1.42
CA LEU A 87 -22.40 4.65 -2.47
C LEU A 87 -23.32 5.85 -2.20
N GLY A 88 -23.69 6.08 -0.94
CA GLY A 88 -24.48 7.26 -0.55
C GLY A 88 -23.76 8.57 -0.82
N ILE A 89 -22.48 8.66 -0.45
CA ILE A 89 -21.65 9.85 -0.73
C ILE A 89 -21.51 10.04 -2.25
N ALA A 90 -21.19 8.99 -3.00
CA ALA A 90 -21.04 9.06 -4.46
C ALA A 90 -22.35 9.50 -5.15
N ALA A 91 -23.49 8.96 -4.74
CA ALA A 91 -24.79 9.32 -5.31
C ALA A 91 -25.15 10.79 -5.06
N PHE A 92 -24.83 11.33 -3.87
CA PHE A 92 -25.04 12.74 -3.55
C PHE A 92 -24.25 13.66 -4.49
N PHE A 93 -22.97 13.37 -4.73
CA PHE A 93 -22.16 14.17 -5.65
C PHE A 93 -22.66 14.11 -7.09
N VAL A 94 -23.00 12.91 -7.59
CA VAL A 94 -23.54 12.76 -8.95
C VAL A 94 -24.84 13.54 -9.12
N LEU A 95 -25.75 13.47 -8.14
CA LEU A 95 -27.00 14.24 -8.16
C LEU A 95 -26.75 15.74 -8.09
N SER A 96 -25.81 16.20 -7.26
CA SER A 96 -25.46 17.63 -7.16
C SER A 96 -24.91 18.17 -8.48
N ILE A 97 -24.00 17.43 -9.12
CA ILE A 97 -23.42 17.80 -10.42
C ILE A 97 -24.50 17.82 -11.50
N LEU A 98 -25.39 16.82 -11.53
CA LEU A 98 -26.53 16.78 -12.45
C LEU A 98 -27.46 17.99 -12.27
N ALA A 99 -27.81 18.32 -11.03
CA ALA A 99 -28.64 19.48 -10.72
C ALA A 99 -27.98 20.78 -11.20
N LEU A 100 -26.66 20.91 -11.01
CA LEU A 100 -25.90 22.07 -11.47
C LEU A 100 -25.87 22.15 -13.01
N LEU A 101 -25.65 21.03 -13.71
CA LEU A 101 -25.68 20.96 -15.17
C LEU A 101 -27.06 21.33 -15.74
N VAL A 102 -28.14 20.88 -15.12
CA VAL A 102 -29.52 21.25 -15.53
C VAL A 102 -29.77 22.74 -15.30
N LEU A 103 -29.30 23.30 -14.19
CA LEU A 103 -29.38 24.74 -13.92
C LEU A 103 -28.54 25.56 -14.91
N MET A 104 -27.34 25.10 -15.30
CA MET A 104 -26.56 25.76 -16.34
C MET A 104 -27.28 25.65 -17.70
N GLY A 105 -27.68 24.43 -18.10
CA GLY A 105 -28.34 24.16 -19.37
C GLY A 105 -29.64 24.96 -19.57
N SER A 106 -30.45 25.11 -18.52
CA SER A 106 -31.69 25.91 -18.57
C SER A 106 -31.46 27.43 -18.70
N ASN A 107 -30.24 27.92 -18.43
CA ASN A 107 -29.89 29.34 -18.54
C ASN A 107 -29.00 29.66 -19.75
N ILE A 108 -28.66 28.69 -20.61
CA ILE A 108 -27.89 28.93 -21.83
C ILE A 108 -28.83 29.46 -22.92
N GLN A 109 -28.83 30.78 -23.13
CA GLN A 109 -29.22 31.34 -24.42
C GLN A 109 -28.04 31.15 -25.37
N ILE A 110 -28.17 30.22 -26.33
CA ILE A 110 -27.14 29.97 -27.34
C ILE A 110 -27.09 31.21 -28.24
N SER A 111 -26.18 32.13 -27.92
CA SER A 111 -25.77 33.21 -28.82
C SER A 111 -24.34 32.92 -29.24
N GLU A 112 -24.17 32.64 -30.53
CA GLU A 112 -22.88 32.36 -31.13
C GLU A 112 -21.93 33.54 -30.93
N LYS A 113 -20.94 33.36 -30.06
CA LYS A 113 -19.54 33.82 -30.17
C LYS A 113 -18.77 33.41 -28.92
N PHE A 114 -17.95 32.37 -29.05
CA PHE A 114 -16.87 32.11 -28.10
C PHE A 114 -15.75 33.13 -28.36
N PRO A 115 -15.44 33.97 -27.37
CA PRO A 115 -14.06 34.09 -26.95
C PRO A 115 -13.96 34.03 -25.42
N VAL A 116 -12.96 33.29 -24.95
CA VAL A 116 -12.57 33.22 -23.54
C VAL A 116 -12.15 34.61 -23.07
N ASN A 117 -13.06 35.29 -22.36
CA ASN A 117 -12.76 36.39 -21.45
C ASN A 117 -13.62 36.17 -20.20
N VAL A 118 -12.97 35.84 -19.10
CA VAL A 118 -13.64 35.51 -17.84
C VAL A 118 -14.12 36.81 -17.18
N ASN A 119 -15.22 37.35 -17.67
CA ASN A 119 -15.98 38.40 -16.98
C ASN A 119 -17.34 37.81 -16.59
N LEU A 120 -17.40 37.26 -15.38
CA LEU A 120 -18.57 36.56 -14.86
C LEU A 120 -19.63 37.56 -14.39
N LYS A 121 -20.38 38.14 -15.33
CA LYS A 121 -21.68 38.77 -15.02
C LYS A 121 -22.73 37.68 -14.98
N LEU A 122 -23.12 37.28 -13.77
CA LEU A 122 -24.23 36.36 -13.56
C LEU A 122 -25.56 37.03 -13.97
N PRO A 123 -26.46 36.33 -14.68
CA PRO A 123 -27.73 36.89 -15.15
C PRO A 123 -28.75 37.05 -14.01
N ASP A 124 -29.51 38.14 -14.05
CA ASP A 124 -30.54 38.56 -13.07
C ASP A 124 -31.77 37.62 -12.97
N SER A 125 -31.76 36.46 -13.62
CA SER A 125 -32.87 35.50 -13.66
C SER A 125 -32.87 34.46 -12.53
N ALA A 126 -32.03 34.62 -11.50
CA ALA A 126 -32.05 33.78 -10.31
C ALA A 126 -33.20 34.12 -9.34
N LYS A 127 -34.44 34.28 -9.84
CA LYS A 127 -35.65 34.47 -9.03
C LYS A 127 -36.46 33.18 -8.91
N LEU A 128 -35.86 32.08 -8.48
CA LEU A 128 -36.64 30.87 -8.16
C LEU A 128 -36.55 30.37 -6.73
N PHE A 129 -35.67 30.90 -5.87
CA PHE A 129 -35.80 30.74 -4.42
C PHE A 129 -35.25 31.99 -3.75
N ASN A 130 -36.14 32.81 -3.18
CA ASN A 130 -35.79 34.06 -2.50
C ASN A 130 -35.15 33.74 -1.13
N VAL A 131 -33.89 33.30 -1.17
CA VAL A 131 -33.02 33.23 0.01
C VAL A 131 -31.78 34.02 -0.36
N SER A 132 -31.66 35.21 0.26
CA SER A 132 -30.60 36.21 0.18
C SER A 132 -29.38 35.86 -0.68
N GLY A 133 -29.15 36.63 -1.76
CA GLY A 133 -28.15 36.38 -2.82
C GLY A 133 -26.70 36.18 -2.37
N GLU A 134 -26.31 36.70 -1.20
CA GLU A 134 -24.96 36.51 -0.63
C GLU A 134 -24.73 35.07 -0.14
N PHE A 135 -25.78 34.40 0.34
CA PHE A 135 -25.70 33.01 0.81
C PHE A 135 -25.55 32.05 -0.37
N LYS A 136 -26.24 32.32 -1.49
CA LYS A 136 -26.12 31.52 -2.72
C LYS A 136 -24.71 31.59 -3.32
N LYS A 137 -24.10 32.78 -3.35
CA LYS A 137 -22.74 32.97 -3.86
C LYS A 137 -21.70 32.25 -2.99
N THR A 138 -21.81 32.42 -1.67
CA THR A 138 -20.92 31.78 -0.69
C THR A 138 -21.06 30.25 -0.69
N PHE A 139 -22.30 29.75 -0.78
CA PHE A 139 -22.57 28.31 -0.80
C PHE A 139 -22.05 27.64 -2.06
N VAL A 140 -22.31 28.21 -3.25
CA VAL A 140 -21.80 27.67 -4.51
C VAL A 140 -20.26 27.73 -4.55
N GLN A 141 -19.66 28.83 -4.09
CA GLN A 141 -18.20 28.95 -4.03
C GLN A 141 -17.57 27.95 -3.05
N SER A 142 -18.18 27.74 -1.88
CA SER A 142 -17.74 26.73 -0.92
C SER A 142 -17.88 25.31 -1.47
N PHE A 143 -18.92 25.03 -2.26
CA PHE A 143 -19.13 23.73 -2.88
C PHE A 143 -18.01 23.41 -3.88
N PHE A 144 -17.64 24.35 -4.76
CA PHE A 144 -16.54 24.16 -5.71
C PHE A 144 -15.18 23.95 -5.03
N ILE A 145 -14.90 24.69 -3.95
CA ILE A 145 -13.65 24.52 -3.20
C ILE A 145 -13.59 23.13 -2.56
N LEU A 146 -14.70 22.66 -2.00
CA LEU A 146 -14.81 21.31 -1.42
C LEU A 146 -14.63 20.24 -2.50
N ASP A 147 -15.26 20.40 -3.67
CA ASP A 147 -15.14 19.46 -4.79
C ASP A 147 -13.69 19.35 -5.30
N VAL A 148 -12.97 20.48 -5.40
CA VAL A 148 -11.55 20.49 -5.80
C VAL A 148 -10.68 19.79 -4.77
N ILE A 149 -10.88 20.04 -3.47
CA ILE A 149 -10.14 19.36 -2.40
C ILE A 149 -10.38 17.85 -2.46
N LEU A 150 -11.63 17.44 -2.69
CA LEU A 150 -12.03 16.04 -2.71
C LEU A 150 -11.50 15.33 -3.98
N ALA A 151 -11.52 16.00 -5.13
CA ALA A 151 -10.90 15.50 -6.37
C ALA A 151 -9.40 15.26 -6.21
N LEU A 152 -8.70 16.18 -5.53
CA LEU A 152 -7.27 16.08 -5.27
C LEU A 152 -6.97 14.94 -4.27
N PHE A 153 -7.78 14.81 -3.22
CA PHE A 153 -7.68 13.71 -2.26
C PHE A 153 -7.95 12.34 -2.90
N LEU A 154 -8.98 12.23 -3.75
CA LEU A 154 -9.29 11.00 -4.47
C LEU A 154 -8.17 10.64 -5.46
N THR A 155 -7.61 11.64 -6.13
CA THR A 155 -6.51 11.43 -7.08
C THR A 155 -5.24 10.98 -6.36
N ASP A 156 -4.90 11.59 -5.22
CA ASP A 156 -3.77 11.14 -4.38
C ASP A 156 -4.00 9.71 -3.86
N SER A 157 -5.20 9.42 -3.35
CA SER A 157 -5.58 8.09 -2.88
C SER A 157 -5.52 7.03 -4.00
N TYR A 158 -5.97 7.37 -5.21
CA TYR A 158 -5.91 6.49 -6.38
C TYR A 158 -4.46 6.22 -6.83
N LEU A 159 -3.60 7.25 -6.82
CA LEU A 159 -2.18 7.10 -7.17
C LEU A 159 -1.41 6.28 -6.13
N ARG A 160 -1.69 6.44 -4.84
CA ARG A 160 -1.07 5.63 -3.77
C ARG A 160 -1.45 4.14 -3.87
N ARG A 161 -2.71 3.84 -4.20
CA ARG A 161 -3.15 2.45 -4.43
C ARG A 161 -2.44 1.79 -5.63
N LYS A 162 -2.19 2.54 -6.71
CA LYS A 162 -1.39 2.03 -7.85
C LYS A 162 0.07 1.77 -7.50
N LYS A 163 0.68 2.55 -6.61
CA LYS A 163 2.06 2.32 -6.15
C LYS A 163 2.16 1.05 -5.29
N ALA A 164 1.19 0.82 -4.40
CA ALA A 164 1.14 -0.40 -3.58
C ALA A 164 0.91 -1.68 -4.40
N ALA A 165 0.11 -1.62 -5.47
CA ALA A 165 -0.15 -2.76 -6.35
C ALA A 165 0.98 -3.09 -7.33
N LYS A 166 2.00 -2.22 -7.47
CA LYS A 166 3.17 -2.44 -8.34
C LYS A 166 4.40 -2.96 -7.57
N GLN A 167 4.29 -3.06 -6.25
CA GLN A 167 5.34 -3.56 -5.34
C GLN A 167 4.99 -4.93 -4.74
N ALA A 168 3.84 -5.50 -5.12
CA ALA A 168 3.44 -6.89 -4.89
C ALA A 168 3.46 -7.64 -6.22
#